data_AF-A0A949GX07-F1
#
_entry.id   AF-A0A949GX07-F1
#
_cell.length_a   1.000
_cell.length_b   1.000
_cell.length_c   1.000
_cell.angle_alpha   90.00
_cell.angle_beta   90.00
_cell.angle_gamma   90.00
#
_symmetry.space_group_name_H-M   'P 1'
#
loop_
_entity.id
_entity.type
_entity.pdbx_description
1 polymer ?
#
loop_
_entity_poly.entity_id
_entity_poly.type
_entity_poly.pdbx_seq_one_letter_code
_entity_poly.pdbx_strand_id
1 'polypeptide(L)'
;MQLNRREFLNVMAAGSACGMFGSWASAAQAAAKGERLYDIPKAGNVSFLHFTDCHAQLLPIYFREPSVNIGLGVMNGRPPHFVGEEFLKFHKVPAKTALSHAFTYLDFEKSARAYGKVGGFAHLATLVKKMRVDRPNAFLLDGGDTWQGSATALWTKGQDMVDACKLL
;
A
#
# COMPACT_ATOMS: atom_id res chain seq x y z
N MET A 1 16.31 36.60 17.75
CA MET A 1 17.02 36.79 16.47
C MET A 1 15.98 36.79 15.36
N GLN A 2 15.79 37.90 14.64
CA GLN A 2 14.91 37.94 13.47
C GLN A 2 15.76 37.64 12.23
N LEU A 3 15.51 36.50 11.57
CA LEU A 3 16.17 36.15 10.31
C LEU A 3 15.56 37.00 9.19
N ASN A 4 16.41 37.62 8.37
CA ASN A 4 15.91 38.26 7.15
C ASN A 4 15.62 37.20 6.07
N ARG A 5 14.84 37.56 5.03
CA ARG A 5 14.44 36.63 3.96
C ARG A 5 15.64 35.93 3.30
N ARG A 6 16.77 36.62 3.14
CA ARG A 6 17.96 36.08 2.48
C ARG A 6 18.69 35.07 3.35
N GLU A 7 18.84 35.37 4.64
CA GLU A 7 19.40 34.46 5.64
C GLU A 7 18.54 33.22 5.78
N PHE A 8 17.22 33.37 5.83
CA PHE A 8 16.29 32.25 5.82
C PHE A 8 16.49 31.34 4.59
N LEU A 9 16.56 31.92 3.39
CA LEU A 9 16.78 31.15 2.16
C LEU A 9 18.15 30.47 2.14
N ASN A 10 19.20 31.13 2.63
CA ASN A 10 20.54 30.53 2.72
C ASN A 10 20.59 29.36 3.71
N VAL A 11 19.91 29.47 4.86
CA VAL A 11 19.80 28.39 5.83
C VAL A 11 18.99 27.21 5.25
N MET A 12 17.90 27.50 4.53
CA MET A 12 17.12 26.45 3.84
C MET A 12 17.93 25.76 2.73
N ALA A 13 18.73 26.52 1.96
CA ALA A 13 19.59 25.97 0.91
C ALA A 13 20.73 25.11 1.49
N ALA A 14 21.41 25.60 2.54
CA ALA A 14 22.44 24.85 3.24
C ALA A 14 21.86 23.58 3.89
N GLY A 15 20.70 23.68 4.55
CA GLY A 15 19.99 22.53 5.10
C GLY A 15 19.58 21.51 4.04
N SER A 16 19.20 21.97 2.84
CA SER A 16 18.89 21.07 1.71
C SER A 16 20.14 20.37 1.19
N ALA A 17 21.25 21.09 1.01
CA ALA A 17 22.52 20.54 0.55
C ALA A 17 23.15 19.54 1.54
N CYS A 18 22.97 19.77 2.84
CA CYS A 18 23.43 18.88 3.91
C CYS A 18 22.46 17.74 4.23
N GLY A 19 21.39 17.56 3.44
CA GLY A 19 20.45 16.46 3.59
C GLY A 19 19.48 16.58 4.78
N MET A 20 19.44 17.73 5.45
CA MET A 20 18.59 17.99 6.61
C MET A 20 17.10 17.87 6.28
N PHE A 21 16.72 18.17 5.03
CA PHE A 21 15.36 17.99 4.51
C PHE A 21 15.21 16.75 3.62
N GLY A 22 16.24 15.91 3.49
CA GLY A 22 16.24 14.75 2.59
C GLY A 22 15.14 13.75 2.92
N SER A 23 14.84 13.55 4.21
CA SER A 23 13.73 12.71 4.66
C SER A 23 12.36 13.31 4.32
N TRP A 24 12.20 14.63 4.43
CA TRP A 24 10.96 15.35 4.11
C TRP A 24 10.70 15.40 2.61
N ALA A 25 11.73 15.67 1.80
CA ALA A 25 11.64 15.63 0.35
C ALA A 25 11.36 14.20 -0.17
N SER A 26 11.98 13.18 0.44
CA SER A 26 11.71 11.78 0.10
C SER A 26 10.29 11.35 0.49
N ALA A 27 9.79 11.77 1.65
CA ALA A 27 8.43 11.52 2.09
C ALA A 27 7.39 12.25 1.20
N ALA A 28 7.64 13.51 0.84
CA ALA A 28 6.78 14.26 -0.08
C ALA A 28 6.77 13.65 -1.49
N GLN A 29 7.93 13.19 -1.98
CA GLN A 29 8.02 12.50 -3.27
C GLN A 29 7.35 11.12 -3.24
N ALA A 30 7.43 10.39 -2.13
CA ALA A 30 6.70 9.14 -1.92
C ALA A 30 5.18 9.37 -1.88
N ALA A 31 4.72 10.42 -1.19
CA ALA A 31 3.31 10.82 -1.15
C ALA A 31 2.78 11.22 -2.53
N ALA A 32 3.50 12.07 -3.26
CA ALA A 32 3.11 12.49 -4.62
C ALA A 32 3.11 11.33 -5.63
N LYS A 33 3.99 10.33 -5.48
CA LYS A 33 3.96 9.10 -6.29
C LYS A 33 2.80 8.17 -5.88
N GLY A 34 2.44 8.16 -4.60
CA GLY A 34 1.30 7.39 -4.07
C GLY A 34 -0.05 7.89 -4.57
N GLU A 35 -0.24 9.21 -4.69
CA GLU A 35 -1.48 9.78 -5.22
C GLU A 35 -1.77 9.32 -6.66
N ARG A 36 -0.73 9.29 -7.51
CA ARG A 36 -0.83 8.84 -8.90
C ARG A 36 -1.10 7.35 -9.05
N LEU A 37 -0.85 6.54 -8.03
CA LEU A 37 -1.10 5.09 -8.11
C LEU A 37 -2.59 4.78 -8.34
N TYR A 38 -3.46 5.62 -7.78
CA TYR A 38 -4.91 5.43 -7.83
C TYR A 38 -5.60 6.23 -8.95
N ASP A 39 -4.82 6.94 -9.78
CA ASP A 39 -5.32 7.68 -10.94
C ASP A 39 -5.48 6.73 -12.14
N ILE A 40 -6.39 5.77 -11.98
CA ILE A 40 -6.61 4.71 -12.96
C ILE A 40 -7.60 5.19 -14.03
N PRO A 41 -7.29 5.02 -15.33
CA PRO A 41 -8.23 5.34 -16.41
C PRO A 41 -9.58 4.63 -16.24
N LYS A 42 -10.64 5.31 -16.66
CA LYS A 42 -12.00 4.75 -16.65
C LYS A 42 -12.19 3.88 -17.89
N ALA A 43 -12.69 2.66 -17.70
CA ALA A 43 -12.99 1.73 -18.77
C ALA A 43 -14.18 0.85 -18.39
N GLY A 44 -15.03 0.53 -19.38
CA GLY A 44 -16.21 -0.29 -19.19
C GLY A 44 -17.37 0.38 -18.45
N ASN A 45 -18.38 -0.41 -18.11
CA ASN A 45 -19.66 0.06 -17.57
C ASN A 45 -19.80 -0.18 -16.05
N VAL A 46 -18.99 -1.09 -15.51
CA VAL A 46 -19.00 -1.55 -14.12
C VAL A 46 -17.57 -1.59 -13.62
N SER A 47 -17.34 -1.20 -12.37
CA SER A 47 -16.04 -1.31 -11.71
C SER A 47 -16.15 -2.25 -10.51
N PHE A 48 -15.21 -3.19 -10.40
CA PHE A 48 -15.08 -4.04 -9.22
C PHE A 48 -13.91 -3.56 -8.38
N LEU A 49 -14.20 -3.11 -7.16
CA LEU A 49 -13.22 -2.90 -6.11
C LEU A 49 -13.19 -4.18 -5.28
N HIS A 50 -12.03 -4.82 -5.18
CA HIS A 50 -11.92 -6.12 -4.54
C HIS A 50 -10.79 -6.12 -3.51
N PHE A 51 -11.06 -6.70 -2.35
CA PHE A 51 -10.06 -7.05 -1.35
C PHE A 51 -10.39 -8.43 -0.76
N THR A 52 -9.40 -9.10 -0.18
CA THR A 52 -9.54 -10.45 0.38
C THR A 52 -8.47 -10.66 1.45
N ASP A 53 -8.65 -11.67 2.30
CA ASP A 53 -7.65 -12.19 3.24
C ASP A 53 -7.06 -11.09 4.13
N CYS A 54 -7.90 -10.15 4.59
CA CYS A 54 -7.42 -9.07 5.45
C CYS A 54 -7.08 -9.56 6.86
N HIS A 55 -7.51 -10.78 7.22
CA HIS A 55 -7.22 -11.45 8.49
C HIS A 55 -7.39 -10.54 9.71
N ALA A 56 -8.50 -9.82 9.73
CA ALA A 56 -8.88 -8.88 10.78
C ALA A 56 -7.81 -7.80 11.11
N GLN A 57 -6.98 -7.43 10.13
CA GLN A 57 -6.01 -6.33 10.27
C GLN A 57 -6.71 -4.97 10.17
N LEU A 58 -7.36 -4.59 11.26
CA LEU A 58 -8.09 -3.34 11.39
C LEU A 58 -7.17 -2.12 11.30
N LEU A 59 -5.98 -2.23 11.90
CA LEU A 59 -4.94 -1.20 11.89
C LEU A 59 -3.87 -1.48 10.82
N PRO A 60 -3.17 -0.45 10.32
CA PRO A 60 -2.06 -0.65 9.39
C PRO A 60 -0.94 -1.50 9.99
N ILE A 61 -0.31 -2.34 9.16
CA ILE A 61 0.79 -3.24 9.54
C ILE A 61 1.95 -3.19 8.54
N TYR A 62 3.11 -3.74 8.92
CA TYR A 62 4.17 -4.08 7.97
C TYR A 62 3.95 -5.51 7.52
N PHE A 63 3.65 -5.71 6.23
CA PHE A 63 3.44 -7.03 5.65
C PHE A 63 4.47 -7.27 4.55
N ARG A 64 5.23 -8.37 4.67
CA ARG A 64 6.30 -8.74 3.74
C ARG A 64 5.89 -10.00 2.98
N GLU A 65 5.91 -9.92 1.66
CA GLU A 65 5.70 -11.06 0.78
C GLU A 65 6.72 -12.20 1.01
N PRO A 66 6.38 -13.45 0.69
CA PRO A 66 7.28 -14.58 0.86
C PRO A 66 8.52 -14.44 -0.04
N SER A 67 9.68 -14.84 0.49
CA SER A 67 10.92 -14.95 -0.31
C SER A 67 11.10 -16.29 -1.00
N VAL A 68 10.24 -17.26 -0.68
CA VAL A 68 10.23 -18.58 -1.28
C VAL A 68 8.77 -18.99 -1.47
N ASN A 69 8.41 -19.37 -2.70
CA ASN A 69 7.13 -19.98 -3.04
C ASN A 69 7.40 -21.07 -4.08
N ILE A 70 7.09 -22.32 -3.76
CA ILE A 70 7.51 -23.49 -4.55
C ILE A 70 6.29 -24.10 -5.25
N GLY A 71 6.27 -24.00 -6.58
CA GLY A 71 5.27 -24.69 -7.41
C GLY A 71 5.70 -26.14 -7.67
N LEU A 72 4.80 -27.10 -7.46
CA LEU A 72 5.06 -28.52 -7.70
C LEU A 72 4.42 -29.02 -9.00
N GLY A 73 5.10 -29.94 -9.68
CA GLY A 73 4.62 -30.56 -10.91
C GLY A 73 4.28 -29.52 -11.98
N VAL A 74 3.05 -29.54 -12.47
CA VAL A 74 2.56 -28.61 -13.51
C VAL A 74 2.53 -27.15 -13.08
N MET A 75 2.65 -26.85 -11.77
CA MET A 75 2.69 -25.48 -11.23
C MET A 75 4.10 -24.90 -11.15
N ASN A 76 5.15 -25.70 -11.42
CA ASN A 76 6.52 -25.22 -11.41
C ASN A 76 6.72 -24.10 -12.45
N GLY A 77 7.28 -22.97 -12.02
CA GLY A 77 7.49 -21.80 -12.87
C GLY A 77 6.20 -21.17 -13.40
N ARG A 78 5.08 -21.27 -12.67
CA ARG A 78 3.80 -20.62 -13.00
C ARG A 78 3.33 -19.72 -11.87
N PRO A 79 2.57 -18.65 -12.16
CA PRO A 79 1.83 -17.92 -11.12
C PRO A 79 0.93 -18.90 -10.33
N PRO A 80 0.79 -18.72 -9.01
CA PRO A 80 1.29 -17.61 -8.19
C PRO A 80 2.70 -17.82 -7.60
N HIS A 81 3.50 -18.77 -8.10
CA HIS A 81 4.78 -19.17 -7.49
C HIS A 81 5.99 -18.29 -7.85
N PHE A 82 5.80 -17.20 -8.60
CA PHE A 82 6.88 -16.23 -8.83
C PHE A 82 7.06 -15.33 -7.61
N VAL A 83 8.32 -15.14 -7.21
CA VAL A 83 8.70 -14.25 -6.10
C VAL A 83 9.86 -13.35 -6.54
N GLY A 84 10.07 -12.24 -5.83
CA GLY A 84 11.23 -11.37 -6.02
C GLY A 84 11.38 -10.84 -7.45
N GLU A 85 12.57 -10.95 -8.03
CA GLU A 85 12.88 -10.40 -9.36
C GLU A 85 12.09 -11.07 -10.49
N GLU A 86 11.82 -12.37 -10.38
CA GLU A 86 11.02 -13.09 -11.38
C GLU A 86 9.56 -12.63 -11.37
N PHE A 87 8.99 -12.32 -10.20
CA PHE A 87 7.67 -11.68 -10.11
C PHE A 87 7.67 -10.34 -10.85
N LEU A 88 8.66 -9.48 -10.58
CA LEU A 88 8.78 -8.16 -11.22
C LEU A 88 8.90 -8.28 -12.74
N LYS A 89 9.72 -9.22 -13.22
CA LYS A 89 9.94 -9.47 -14.65
C LYS A 89 8.68 -9.97 -15.33
N PHE A 90 8.01 -10.98 -14.76
CA PHE A 90 6.80 -11.57 -15.33
C PHE A 90 5.64 -10.56 -15.41
N HIS A 91 5.41 -9.82 -14.33
CA HIS A 91 4.32 -8.83 -14.24
C HIS A 91 4.69 -7.43 -14.76
N LYS A 92 5.93 -7.25 -15.25
CA LYS A 92 6.46 -5.96 -15.74
C LYS A 92 6.34 -4.83 -14.70
N VAL A 93 6.54 -5.16 -13.43
CA VAL A 93 6.52 -4.18 -12.33
C VAL A 93 7.92 -3.59 -12.18
N PRO A 94 8.09 -2.26 -12.27
CA PRO A 94 9.41 -1.65 -12.09
C PRO A 94 9.92 -1.83 -10.66
N ALA A 95 11.19 -2.20 -10.52
CA ALA A 95 11.87 -2.30 -9.23
C ALA A 95 11.94 -0.95 -8.51
N LYS A 96 12.06 -0.97 -7.18
CA LYS A 96 12.21 0.22 -6.31
C LYS A 96 11.04 1.21 -6.42
N THR A 97 9.83 0.67 -6.55
CA THR A 97 8.56 1.41 -6.58
C THR A 97 7.63 0.97 -5.43
N ALA A 98 6.55 1.73 -5.20
CA ALA A 98 5.51 1.33 -4.26
C ALA A 98 4.87 -0.02 -4.65
N LEU A 99 4.71 -0.27 -5.95
CA LEU A 99 4.21 -1.56 -6.45
C LEU A 99 5.19 -2.71 -6.19
N SER A 100 6.50 -2.51 -6.41
CA SER A 100 7.47 -3.56 -6.07
C SER A 100 7.52 -3.83 -4.57
N HIS A 101 7.31 -2.81 -3.72
CA HIS A 101 7.22 -2.98 -2.27
C HIS A 101 5.95 -3.75 -1.86
N ALA A 102 4.83 -3.48 -2.51
CA ALA A 102 3.55 -4.14 -2.21
C ALA A 102 3.54 -5.62 -2.62
N PHE A 103 4.26 -6.00 -3.69
CA PHE A 103 4.17 -7.34 -4.26
C PHE A 103 5.44 -8.20 -4.12
N THR A 104 6.52 -7.68 -3.52
CA THR A 104 7.75 -8.47 -3.36
C THR A 104 8.44 -8.20 -2.03
N TYR A 105 9.28 -9.15 -1.63
CA TYR A 105 10.12 -9.02 -0.44
C TYR A 105 11.39 -8.16 -0.64
N LEU A 106 11.65 -7.73 -1.89
CA LEU A 106 12.88 -7.03 -2.25
C LEU A 106 12.96 -5.68 -1.56
N ASP A 107 14.14 -5.36 -1.00
CA ASP A 107 14.40 -4.12 -0.27
C ASP A 107 13.38 -3.80 0.85
N PHE A 108 12.72 -4.83 1.42
CA PHE A 108 11.56 -4.62 2.30
C PHE A 108 11.84 -3.65 3.45
N GLU A 109 12.94 -3.81 4.17
CA GLU A 109 13.27 -2.94 5.31
C GLU A 109 13.40 -1.47 4.89
N LYS A 110 14.08 -1.21 3.77
CA LYS A 110 14.28 0.14 3.23
C LYS A 110 12.96 0.73 2.76
N SER A 111 12.19 -0.05 2.00
CA SER A 111 10.90 0.37 1.44
C SER A 111 9.84 0.58 2.53
N ALA A 112 9.81 -0.27 3.56
CA ALA A 112 8.93 -0.12 4.72
C ALA A 112 9.19 1.17 5.50
N ARG A 113 10.46 1.59 5.63
CA ARG A 113 10.80 2.89 6.23
C ARG A 113 10.36 4.07 5.34
N ALA A 114 10.36 3.90 4.03
CA ALA A 114 10.02 4.96 3.07
C ALA A 114 8.51 5.12 2.84
N TYR A 115 7.78 4.00 2.74
CA TYR A 115 6.35 3.97 2.42
C TYR A 115 5.46 3.73 3.64
N GLY A 116 6.03 3.23 4.75
CA GLY A 116 5.30 2.98 5.98
C GLY A 116 4.50 1.69 5.98
N LYS A 117 3.51 1.63 6.86
CA LYS A 117 2.62 0.48 7.04
C LYS A 117 1.55 0.45 5.94
N VAL A 118 1.16 -0.76 5.54
CA VAL A 118 0.10 -1.02 4.56
C VAL A 118 -1.21 -1.39 5.24
N GLY A 119 -2.31 -1.31 4.50
CA GLY A 119 -3.63 -1.74 4.95
C GLY A 119 -4.25 -0.83 6.01
N GLY A 120 -5.13 -1.41 6.83
CA GLY A 120 -5.97 -0.72 7.80
C GLY A 120 -7.29 -0.22 7.20
N PHE A 121 -8.39 -0.41 7.93
CA PHE A 121 -9.74 -0.13 7.42
C PHE A 121 -10.03 1.35 7.23
N ALA A 122 -9.39 2.24 7.99
CA ALA A 122 -9.51 3.68 7.77
C ALA A 122 -8.93 4.09 6.41
N HIS A 123 -7.78 3.52 6.03
CA HIS A 123 -7.16 3.76 4.72
C HIS A 123 -8.00 3.14 3.61
N LEU A 124 -8.49 1.91 3.80
CA LEU A 124 -9.37 1.23 2.85
C LEU A 124 -10.66 2.02 2.61
N ALA A 125 -11.33 2.47 3.67
CA ALA A 125 -12.55 3.28 3.56
C ALA A 125 -12.31 4.58 2.78
N THR A 126 -11.18 5.25 3.02
CA THR A 126 -10.79 6.47 2.29
C THR A 126 -10.56 6.17 0.81
N LEU A 127 -9.85 5.08 0.50
CA LEU A 127 -9.59 4.67 -0.87
C LEU A 127 -10.88 4.27 -1.60
N VAL A 128 -11.74 3.47 -0.98
CA VAL A 128 -13.04 3.07 -1.54
C VAL A 128 -13.90 4.29 -1.86
N LYS A 129 -13.98 5.26 -0.93
CA LYS A 129 -14.69 6.52 -1.16
C LYS A 129 -14.09 7.28 -2.35
N LYS A 130 -12.76 7.46 -2.39
CA LYS A 130 -12.07 8.11 -3.52
C LYS A 130 -12.41 7.41 -4.85
N MET A 131 -12.34 6.08 -4.90
CA MET A 131 -12.60 5.32 -6.12
C MET A 131 -14.06 5.41 -6.58
N ARG A 132 -15.02 5.43 -5.65
CA ARG A 132 -16.46 5.54 -5.93
C ARG A 132 -16.88 6.91 -6.46
N VAL A 133 -16.21 8.00 -6.06
CA VAL A 133 -16.51 9.36 -6.56
C VAL A 133 -16.47 9.41 -8.09
N ASP A 134 -15.45 8.79 -8.69
CA ASP A 134 -15.26 8.80 -10.14
C ASP A 134 -15.90 7.61 -10.86
N ARG A 135 -16.52 6.68 -10.13
CA ARG A 135 -17.05 5.40 -10.64
C ARG A 135 -18.43 5.10 -10.04
N PRO A 136 -19.52 5.65 -10.61
CA PRO A 136 -20.86 5.51 -10.03
C PRO A 136 -21.35 4.05 -9.95
N ASN A 137 -20.90 3.17 -10.85
CA ASN A 137 -21.25 1.74 -10.87
C ASN A 137 -20.15 0.86 -10.26
N ALA A 138 -19.55 1.30 -9.14
CA ALA A 138 -18.50 0.55 -8.45
C ALA A 138 -19.06 -0.34 -7.33
N PHE A 139 -18.80 -1.65 -7.43
CA PHE A 139 -19.11 -2.62 -6.38
C PHE A 139 -17.87 -2.93 -5.57
N LEU A 140 -17.98 -2.88 -4.24
CA LEU A 140 -16.94 -3.36 -3.34
C LEU A 140 -17.23 -4.82 -2.99
N LEU A 141 -16.28 -5.70 -3.25
CA LEU A 141 -16.36 -7.13 -3.03
C LEU A 141 -15.32 -7.54 -2.00
N ASP A 142 -15.76 -8.27 -0.98
CA ASP A 142 -14.93 -8.94 0.01
C ASP A 142 -14.82 -10.44 -0.35
N GLY A 143 -13.61 -10.90 -0.62
CA GLY A 143 -13.30 -12.28 -1.00
C GLY A 143 -13.30 -13.29 0.15
N GLY A 144 -13.36 -12.84 1.41
CA GLY A 144 -13.35 -13.70 2.59
C GLY A 144 -12.08 -13.62 3.43
N ASP A 145 -12.01 -14.44 4.47
CA ASP A 145 -10.96 -14.42 5.50
C ASP A 145 -10.79 -13.07 6.20
N THR A 146 -11.92 -12.40 6.45
CA THR A 146 -12.00 -11.04 6.97
C THR A 146 -12.12 -10.95 8.48
N TRP A 147 -12.90 -11.84 9.11
CA TRP A 147 -13.36 -11.69 10.51
C TRP A 147 -12.52 -12.45 11.55
N GLN A 148 -11.35 -12.98 11.15
CA GLN A 148 -10.46 -13.76 12.01
C GLN A 148 -9.01 -13.31 11.78
N GLY A 149 -8.11 -13.52 12.75
CA GLY A 149 -6.66 -13.35 12.55
C GLY A 149 -6.00 -12.25 13.40
N SER A 150 -6.78 -11.55 14.22
CA SER A 150 -6.30 -10.53 15.15
C SER A 150 -6.85 -10.72 16.56
N ALA A 151 -6.17 -10.10 17.55
CA ALA A 151 -6.60 -10.16 18.95
C ALA A 151 -7.97 -9.50 19.17
N THR A 152 -8.26 -8.39 18.48
CA THR A 152 -9.54 -7.67 18.61
C THR A 152 -10.69 -8.49 18.04
N ALA A 153 -10.48 -9.18 16.91
CA ALA A 153 -11.46 -10.11 16.36
C ALA A 153 -11.72 -11.28 17.32
N LEU A 154 -10.68 -11.83 17.95
CA LEU A 154 -10.86 -12.88 18.96
C LEU A 154 -11.70 -12.38 20.15
N TRP A 155 -11.37 -11.21 20.71
CA TRP A 155 -12.04 -10.67 21.90
C TRP A 155 -13.49 -10.26 21.63
N THR A 156 -13.78 -9.79 20.43
CA THR A 156 -15.13 -9.34 20.04
C THR A 156 -15.92 -10.40 19.29
N LYS A 157 -15.36 -11.61 19.11
CA LYS A 157 -15.94 -12.68 18.28
C LYS A 157 -16.24 -12.21 16.84
N GLY A 158 -15.34 -11.39 16.29
CA GLY A 158 -15.41 -10.82 14.94
C GLY A 158 -16.33 -9.61 14.78
N GLN A 159 -16.99 -9.15 15.86
CA GLN A 159 -17.93 -8.03 15.78
C GLN A 159 -17.25 -6.73 15.35
N ASP A 160 -16.00 -6.50 15.75
CA ASP A 160 -15.21 -5.35 15.31
C ASP A 160 -15.08 -5.28 13.78
N MET A 161 -14.83 -6.42 13.14
CA MET A 161 -14.69 -6.51 11.69
C MET A 161 -16.04 -6.39 10.98
N VAL A 162 -17.12 -6.95 11.53
CA VAL A 162 -18.48 -6.76 11.01
C VAL A 162 -18.82 -5.26 10.96
N ASP A 163 -18.56 -4.55 12.05
CA ASP A 163 -18.86 -3.12 12.13
C ASP A 163 -17.93 -2.29 11.23
N ALA A 164 -16.66 -2.66 11.13
CA ALA A 164 -15.73 -2.02 10.19
C ALA A 164 -16.15 -2.21 8.73
N CYS A 165 -16.60 -3.42 8.34
CA CYS A 165 -17.06 -3.71 6.97
C CYS A 165 -18.33 -2.94 6.60
N LYS A 166 -19.26 -2.73 7.54
CA LYS A 166 -20.46 -1.91 7.33
C LYS A 166 -20.14 -0.44 7.02
N LEU A 167 -18.93 0.03 7.38
CA LEU A 167 -18.50 1.41 7.17
C LEU A 167 -17.74 1.63 5.84
N LEU A 168 -17.50 0.57 5.05
CA LEU A 168 -16.84 0.62 3.74
C LEU A 168 -17.80 0.94 2.58
#